data_AF-A0A917ED64-F1
#
_entry.id   AF-A0A917ED64-F1
#
_cell.length_a   1.000
_cell.length_b   1.000
_cell.length_c   1.000
_cell.angle_alpha   90.00
_cell.angle_beta   90.00
_cell.angle_gamma   90.00
#
_symmetry.space_group_name_H-M   'P 1'
#
loop_
_entity.id
_entity.type
_entity.pdbx_description
1 polymer ?
#
loop_
_entity_poly.entity_id
_entity_poly.type
_entity_poly.pdbx_seq_one_letter_code
_entity_poly.pdbx_strand_id
1 'polypeptide(L)'
;MRWNDIREDWDSYLPAITKRWPAADPEVLRSLGGFETDLALYLSGVTGTPARQMLDELEDWRITDIGNRTRDDAERPLYRITRISAGSTA
;
A
#
# COMPACT_ATOMS: atom_id res chain seq x y z
N MET A 1 -2.69 9.69 5.58
CA MET A 1 -1.64 9.06 4.77
C MET A 1 -1.50 9.81 3.46
N ARG A 2 -0.30 10.20 3.02
CA ARG A 2 -0.13 10.98 1.78
C ARG A 2 0.22 10.03 0.63
N TRP A 3 -0.23 10.33 -0.58
CA TRP A 3 0.15 9.57 -1.78
C TRP A 3 1.67 9.51 -1.98
N ASN A 4 2.40 10.51 -1.48
CA ASN A 4 3.86 10.55 -1.48
C ASN A 4 4.49 9.31 -0.82
N ASP A 5 3.93 8.80 0.28
CA ASP A 5 4.45 7.61 0.97
C ASP A 5 4.36 6.36 0.05
N ILE A 6 3.27 6.27 -0.72
CA ILE A 6 3.05 5.18 -1.71
C ILE A 6 4.06 5.30 -2.84
N ARG A 7 4.43 6.54 -3.23
CA ARG A 7 5.41 6.79 -4.28
C ARG A 7 6.82 6.39 -3.85
N GLU A 8 7.17 6.59 -2.58
CA GLU A 8 8.48 6.20 -2.04
C GLU A 8 8.65 4.67 -2.02
N ASP A 9 7.59 3.93 -1.70
CA ASP A 9 7.58 2.47 -1.60
C ASP A 9 6.74 1.78 -2.71
N TRP A 10 6.71 2.36 -3.91
CA TRP A 10 5.79 1.96 -4.99
C TRP A 10 5.84 0.45 -5.33
N ASP A 11 7.04 -0.13 -5.41
CA ASP A 11 7.22 -1.55 -5.75
C ASP A 11 6.58 -2.49 -4.72
N SER A 12 6.58 -2.10 -3.44
CA SER A 12 5.93 -2.82 -2.33
C SER A 12 4.40 -2.83 -2.44
N TYR A 13 3.81 -1.89 -3.18
CA TYR A 13 2.36 -1.77 -3.37
C TYR A 13 1.86 -2.39 -4.68
N LEU A 14 2.72 -2.63 -5.66
CA LEU A 14 2.37 -3.32 -6.91
C LEU A 14 1.59 -4.63 -6.75
N PRO A 15 1.95 -5.56 -5.83
CA PRO A 15 1.16 -6.78 -5.65
C PRO A 15 -0.24 -6.50 -5.08
N ALA A 16 -0.41 -5.45 -4.28
CA ALA A 16 -1.72 -5.06 -3.77
C ALA A 16 -2.58 -4.41 -4.86
N ILE A 17 -1.96 -3.57 -5.70
CA ILE A 17 -2.62 -2.92 -6.84
C ILE A 17 -3.05 -3.96 -7.88
N THR A 18 -2.17 -4.88 -8.29
CA THR A 18 -2.50 -5.93 -9.27
C THR A 18 -3.53 -6.93 -8.74
N LYS A 19 -3.61 -7.12 -7.42
CA LYS A 19 -4.68 -7.91 -6.79
C LYS A 19 -6.04 -7.21 -6.89
N ARG A 20 -6.08 -5.88 -6.76
CA ARG A 20 -7.32 -5.08 -6.86
C ARG A 20 -7.73 -4.85 -8.32
N TRP A 21 -6.77 -4.55 -9.19
CA TRP A 21 -6.96 -4.33 -10.63
C TRP A 21 -6.15 -5.37 -11.42
N PRO A 22 -6.65 -6.59 -11.61
CA PRO A 22 -5.95 -7.65 -12.35
C PRO A 22 -5.81 -7.36 -13.85
N ALA A 23 -6.57 -6.39 -14.37
CA ALA A 23 -6.43 -5.89 -15.75
C ALA A 23 -5.20 -4.98 -15.95
N ALA A 24 -4.58 -4.53 -14.86
CA ALA A 24 -3.41 -3.66 -14.89
C ALA A 24 -2.13 -4.51 -15.01
N ASP A 25 -1.24 -4.12 -15.91
CA ASP A 25 -0.01 -4.84 -16.17
C ASP A 25 1.10 -4.40 -15.19
N PRO A 26 1.69 -5.30 -14.40
CA PRO A 26 2.69 -4.95 -13.38
C PRO A 26 3.94 -4.30 -13.96
N GLU A 27 4.33 -4.64 -15.19
CA GLU A 27 5.51 -4.06 -15.83
C GLU A 27 5.27 -2.59 -16.22
N VAL A 28 4.06 -2.28 -16.67
CA VAL A 28 3.64 -0.91 -16.95
C VAL A 28 3.51 -0.13 -15.65
N LEU A 29 2.86 -0.70 -14.63
CA LEU A 29 2.71 -0.07 -13.31
C LEU A 29 4.06 0.31 -12.69
N ARG A 30 5.08 -0.54 -12.78
CA ARG A 30 6.46 -0.19 -12.34
C ARG A 30 6.98 1.07 -13.04
N SER A 31 6.72 1.20 -14.33
CA SER A 31 7.20 2.32 -15.15
C SER A 31 6.49 3.64 -14.83
N LEU A 32 5.25 3.59 -14.31
CA LEU A 32 4.49 4.78 -13.91
C LEU A 32 5.06 5.47 -12.66
N GLY A 33 5.93 4.82 -11.89
CA GLY A 33 6.62 5.45 -10.75
C GLY A 33 5.71 5.95 -9.63
N GLY A 34 4.49 5.41 -9.53
CA GLY A 34 3.55 5.69 -8.44
C GLY A 34 2.92 7.08 -8.47
N PHE A 35 2.71 7.69 -9.62
CA PHE A 35 1.90 8.90 -9.74
C PHE A 35 0.39 8.57 -9.80
N GLU A 36 -0.41 9.18 -8.93
CA GLU A 36 -1.86 8.94 -8.83
C GLU A 36 -2.60 9.20 -10.14
N THR A 37 -2.28 10.33 -10.78
CA THR A 37 -2.93 10.75 -12.03
C THR A 37 -2.58 9.83 -13.19
N ASP A 38 -1.32 9.44 -13.32
CA ASP A 38 -0.87 8.46 -14.33
C ASP A 38 -1.52 7.10 -14.13
N LEU A 39 -1.59 6.65 -12.88
CA LEU A 39 -2.26 5.40 -12.53
C LEU A 39 -3.75 5.45 -12.89
N ALA A 40 -4.44 6.53 -12.55
CA ALA A 40 -5.85 6.71 -12.89
C ALA A 40 -6.10 6.74 -14.40
N LEU A 41 -5.21 7.41 -15.16
CA LEU A 41 -5.27 7.46 -16.62
C LEU A 41 -5.03 6.08 -17.24
N TYR A 42 -4.03 5.36 -16.75
CA TYR A 42 -3.74 4.01 -17.20
C TYR A 42 -4.89 3.04 -16.89
N LEU A 43 -5.34 3.01 -15.64
CA LEU A 43 -6.47 2.19 -15.19
C LEU A 43 -7.73 2.53 -15.97
N SER A 44 -7.95 3.80 -16.29
CA SER A 44 -9.07 4.23 -17.12
C SER A 44 -9.03 3.60 -18.52
N GLY A 45 -7.84 3.53 -19.14
CA GLY A 45 -7.64 2.90 -20.43
C GLY A 45 -7.85 1.38 -20.43
N VAL A 46 -7.38 0.68 -19.38
CA VAL A 46 -7.47 -0.79 -19.33
C VAL A 46 -8.82 -1.30 -18.82
N THR A 47 -9.47 -0.58 -17.90
CA THR A 47 -10.79 -0.97 -17.35
C THR A 47 -11.95 -0.39 -18.15
N GLY A 48 -11.72 0.64 -18.97
CA GLY A 48 -12.77 1.39 -19.66
C GLY A 48 -13.56 2.34 -18.74
N THR A 49 -13.16 2.45 -17.47
CA THR A 49 -13.79 3.35 -16.49
C THR A 49 -13.23 4.76 -16.66
N PRO A 50 -14.02 5.85 -16.56
CA PRO A 50 -13.47 7.20 -16.69
C PRO A 50 -12.45 7.51 -15.58
N ALA A 51 -11.36 8.21 -15.93
CA ALA A 51 -10.28 8.56 -15.01
C ALA A 51 -10.76 9.24 -13.72
N ARG A 52 -11.85 10.02 -13.79
CA ARG A 52 -12.44 10.66 -12.60
C ARG A 52 -13.02 9.66 -11.59
N GLN A 53 -13.62 8.57 -12.07
CA GLN A 53 -14.08 7.48 -11.20
C GLN A 53 -12.88 6.63 -10.72
N MET A 54 -11.86 6.44 -11.55
CA MET A 54 -10.64 5.75 -11.12
C MET A 54 -9.91 6.48 -9.99
N LEU A 55 -9.86 7.82 -10.01
CA LEU A 55 -9.31 8.61 -8.91
C LEU A 55 -10.08 8.38 -7.59
N ASP A 56 -11.40 8.31 -7.66
CA ASP A 56 -12.26 8.04 -6.49
C ASP A 56 -11.99 6.62 -5.93
N GLU A 57 -11.89 5.63 -6.81
CA GLU A 57 -11.53 4.26 -6.42
C GLU A 57 -10.09 4.13 -5.87
N LEU A 58 -9.15 4.91 -6.40
CA LEU A 58 -7.78 4.95 -5.89
C LEU A 58 -7.72 5.58 -4.49
N GLU A 59 -8.53 6.60 -4.23
CA GLU A 59 -8.67 7.19 -2.90
C GLU A 59 -9.31 6.19 -1.92
N ASP A 60 -10.39 5.51 -2.33
CA ASP A 60 -11.02 4.45 -1.51
C ASP A 60 -10.04 3.31 -1.20
N TRP A 61 -9.29 2.83 -2.20
CA TRP A 61 -8.27 1.80 -2.01
C TRP A 61 -7.18 2.26 -1.05
N ARG A 62 -6.70 3.51 -1.18
CA ARG A 62 -5.70 4.07 -0.27
C ARG A 62 -6.21 4.12 1.17
N ILE A 63 -7.48 4.46 1.38
CA ILE A 63 -8.08 4.53 2.72
C ILE A 63 -8.30 3.11 3.29
N THR A 64 -8.82 2.19 2.48
CA THR A 64 -9.24 0.85 2.91
C THR A 64 -8.05 -0.11 3.07
N ASP A 65 -7.12 -0.14 2.10
CA ASP A 65 -6.04 -1.12 2.04
C ASP A 65 -4.77 -0.62 2.75
N ILE A 66 -4.34 0.61 2.46
CA ILE A 66 -3.12 1.20 3.04
C ILE A 66 -3.38 1.74 4.46
N GLY A 67 -4.55 2.33 4.68
CA GLY A 67 -4.99 2.74 6.01
C GLY A 67 -5.08 1.55 6.98
N ASN A 68 -5.49 0.37 6.49
CA ASN A 68 -5.50 -0.84 7.30
C ASN A 68 -4.09 -1.41 7.54
N ARG A 69 -3.19 -1.37 6.54
CA ARG A 69 -1.79 -1.80 6.70
C ARG A 69 -1.05 -0.99 7.77
N THR A 70 -1.24 0.32 7.80
CA THR A 70 -0.63 1.19 8.83
C THR A 70 -1.16 0.87 10.22
N ARG A 71 -2.41 0.43 10.33
CA ARG A 71 -3.02 0.01 11.60
C ARG A 71 -2.44 -1.31 12.09
N ASP A 72 -2.17 -2.25 11.20
CA ASP A 72 -1.57 -3.56 11.51
C ASP A 72 -0.07 -3.45 11.85
N ASP A 73 0.68 -2.59 11.12
CA ASP A 73 2.11 -2.33 11.39
C ASP A 73 2.36 -1.42 12.62
N ALA A 74 1.34 -0.73 13.14
CA ALA A 74 1.43 0.07 14.37
C ALA A 74 1.44 -0.79 15.66
N GLU A 75 1.19 -2.10 15.55
CA GLU A 75 1.25 -3.04 16.69
C GLU A 75 2.62 -3.71 16.85
N ARG A 76 3.71 -2.93 16.78
CA ARG A 76 4.97 -3.35 17.42
C ARG A 76 4.92 -2.99 18.90
N PRO A 77 4.66 -3.93 19.84
CA PRO A 77 4.89 -3.64 21.24
C PRO A 77 6.41 -3.52 21.47
N LEU A 78 6.91 -2.30 21.59
CA LEU A 78 8.28 -1.99 22.04
C LEU A 78 8.52 -2.33 23.53
N TYR A 79 7.89 -3.38 24.07
CA TYR A 79 8.08 -3.79 25.46
C TYR A 79 7.86 -5.29 25.69
N ARG A 80 8.44 -6.18 24.87
CA ARG A 80 8.67 -7.56 25.37
C ARG A 80 9.95 -7.61 26.20
N ILE A 81 9.75 -7.23 27.46
CA ILE A 81 10.56 -7.48 28.64
C ILE A 81 11.29 -8.83 28.52
N THR A 82 12.62 -8.81 28.34
CA THR A 82 13.45 -9.95 28.76
C THR A 82 13.79 -9.72 30.22
N ARG A 83 12.90 -10.14 31.12
CA ARG A 83 13.24 -10.34 32.52
C ARG A 83 14.21 -11.53 32.53
N ILE A 84 15.51 -11.23 32.47
CA ILE A 84 16.56 -12.21 32.70
C ILE A 84 16.40 -12.63 34.16
N SER A 85 15.93 -13.85 34.37
CA SER A 85 15.87 -14.50 35.67
C SER A 85 17.27 -14.48 36.27
N ALA A 86 17.50 -13.58 37.22
CA ALA A 86 18.66 -13.62 38.08
C ALA A 86 18.58 -14.92 38.89
N GLY A 87 19.63 -15.73 38.78
CA GLY A 87 19.83 -16.86 39.67
C GLY A 87 19.96 -16.34 41.11
N SER A 88 19.21 -16.96 42.01
CA SER A 88 19.60 -17.05 43.41
C SER A 88 19.74 -18.52 43.75
N THR A 89 20.96 -18.99 43.54
CA THR A 89 21.61 -20.01 44.35
C THR A 89 21.83 -19.46 45.76
N ALA A 90 21.31 -20.15 46.78
CA ALA A 90 21.94 -20.46 48.07
C ALA A 90 20.91 -21.12 48.98
#